data_AF-A0A1X7TKI7-F1
#
_entry.id   AF-A0A1X7TKI7-F1
#
_cell.length_a   1.000
_cell.length_b   1.000
_cell.length_c   1.000
_cell.angle_alpha   90.00
_cell.angle_beta   90.00
_cell.angle_gamma   90.00
#
_symmetry.space_group_name_H-M   'P 1'
#
loop_
_entity.id
_entity.type
_entity.pdbx_description
1 polymer ?
#
loop_
_entity_poly.entity_id
_entity_poly.type
_entity_poly.pdbx_seq_one_letter_code
_entity_poly.pdbx_strand_id
1 'polypeptide(L)' 'FWLGLSKIHRLTKEGSNTLRVDLGDFEGNTAYANYSTFSVGNSNTEYTLTVGGYSGTAGDSLTDL' A
#
# COMPACT_ATOMS: atom_id res chain seq x y z
N PHE A 1 3.02 -9.49 12.08
CA PHE A 1 1.56 -9.68 12.16
C PHE A 1 0.93 -9.19 10.87
N TRP A 2 -0.22 -9.74 10.46
CA TRP A 2 -0.99 -9.29 9.29
C TRP A 2 -2.46 -9.09 9.68
N LEU A 3 -3.05 -7.95 9.30
CA LEU A 3 -4.42 -7.60 9.70
C LEU A 3 -5.49 -8.51 9.06
N GLY A 4 -5.21 -9.00 7.84
CA GLY A 4 -6.12 -9.79 7.02
C GLY A 4 -6.81 -8.96 5.93
N LEU A 5 -6.87 -9.51 4.71
CA LEU A 5 -7.35 -8.79 3.52
C LEU A 5 -8.80 -8.32 3.64
N SER A 6 -9.70 -9.11 4.24
CA SER A 6 -11.10 -8.72 4.44
C SER A 6 -11.24 -7.49 5.36
N LYS A 7 -10.36 -7.35 6.36
CA LYS A 7 -10.35 -6.18 7.25
C LYS A 7 -9.75 -4.97 6.55
N ILE A 8 -8.68 -5.15 5.78
CA ILE A 8 -8.07 -4.07 5.00
C ILE A 8 -9.05 -3.53 3.97
N HIS A 9 -9.72 -4.41 3.21
CA HIS A 9 -10.80 -4.02 2.30
C HIS A 9 -11.82 -3.13 3.00
N ARG A 10 -12.33 -3.56 4.16
CA ARG A 10 -13.32 -2.79 4.93
C ARG A 10 -12.79 -1.41 5.35
N LEU A 11 -11.51 -1.28 5.67
CA LEU A 11 -10.89 0.01 6.03
C LEU A 11 -10.70 0.91 4.83
N THR A 12 -10.43 0.36 3.64
CA THR A 12 -10.05 1.13 2.45
C THR A 12 -11.17 1.29 1.42
N LYS A 13 -12.35 0.70 1.65
CA LYS A 13 -13.47 0.68 0.70
C LYS A 13 -14.02 2.08 0.41
N GLU A 14 -13.97 2.97 1.38
CA GLU A 14 -14.59 4.29 1.31
C GLU A 14 -13.59 5.38 1.73
N GLY A 15 -13.70 6.55 1.10
CA GLY A 15 -12.81 7.69 1.35
C GLY A 15 -11.44 7.59 0.66
N SER A 16 -10.66 8.67 0.80
CA SER A 16 -9.28 8.74 0.32
C SER A 16 -8.35 8.12 1.36
N ASN A 17 -7.73 7.00 1.02
CA ASN A 17 -6.80 6.29 1.89
C ASN A 17 -5.39 6.37 1.33
N THR A 18 -4.41 6.59 2.21
CA THR A 18 -2.99 6.63 1.88
C THR A 18 -2.31 5.37 2.42
N LEU A 19 -1.50 4.72 1.59
CA LEU A 19 -0.59 3.66 2.05
C LEU A 19 0.78 4.26 2.37
N ARG A 20 1.28 4.00 3.58
CA ARG A 20 2.67 4.25 4.01
C ARG A 20 3.38 2.92 4.17
N VAL A 21 4.52 2.77 3.52
CA VAL A 21 5.46 1.67 3.72
C VAL A 21 6.77 2.24 4.20
N ASP A 22 7.21 1.86 5.40
CA ASP A 22 8.52 2.15 5.94
C ASP A 22 9.36 0.87 5.90
N LEU A 23 10.59 0.97 5.40
CA LEU A 23 11.51 -0.15 5.25
C LEU A 23 12.91 0.25 5.71
N GLY A 24 13.65 -0.72 6.21
CA GLY A 24 15.06 -0.56 6.54
C GLY A 24 15.83 -1.85 6.34
N ASP A 25 17.13 -1.73 6.08
CA ASP A 25 18.04 -2.85 5.92
C ASP A 25 18.84 -3.13 7.21
N PHE A 26 19.68 -4.17 7.17
CA PHE A 26 20.51 -4.57 8.31
C PHE A 26 21.68 -3.63 8.58
N GLU A 27 22.01 -2.73 7.64
CA GLU A 27 23.07 -1.73 7.78
C GLU A 27 22.55 -0.43 8.39
N GLY A 28 21.24 -0.32 8.62
CA GLY A 28 20.58 0.83 9.23
C GLY A 28 20.11 1.87 8.22
N ASN A 29 20.18 1.60 6.91
CA ASN A 29 19.58 2.47 5.91
C ASN A 29 18.06 2.34 5.99
N THR A 30 17.35 3.46 5.82
CA THR A 30 15.88 3.50 5.83
C THR A 30 15.34 4.17 4.58
N ALA A 31 14.23 3.67 4.07
CA ALA A 31 13.50 4.28 2.97
C ALA A 31 12.00 4.20 3.23
N TYR A 32 11.23 4.96 2.44
CA TYR A 32 9.79 4.88 2.50
C TYR A 32 9.12 5.04 1.14
N ALA A 33 7.90 4.51 1.05
CA ALA A 33 6.97 4.74 -0.04
C ALA A 33 5.63 5.24 0.51
N ASN A 34 5.08 6.26 -0.11
CA ASN A 34 3.75 6.79 0.12
C ASN A 34 2.94 6.66 -1.17
N TYR A 35 1.70 6.20 -1.06
CA TYR A 35 0.74 6.18 -2.17
C TYR A 35 -0.52 6.90 -1.74
N SER A 36 -0.83 8.04 -2.37
CA SER A 36 -1.99 8.88 -2.03
C SER A 36 -3.33 8.26 -2.44
N THR A 37 -3.29 7.28 -3.33
CA THR A 37 -4.43 6.42 -3.68
C THR A 37 -4.10 5.01 -3.22
N PHE A 38 -4.94 4.45 -2.35
CA PHE A 38 -4.83 3.06 -1.91
C PHE A 38 -6.21 2.47 -1.62
N SER A 39 -6.51 1.34 -2.26
CA SER A 39 -7.64 0.50 -1.86
C SER A 39 -7.41 -0.96 -2.19
N VAL A 40 -8.02 -1.83 -1.39
CA VAL A 40 -8.06 -3.28 -1.60
C VAL A 40 -9.48 -3.67 -1.95
N GLY A 41 -9.66 -4.41 -3.04
CA GLY A 41 -10.95 -4.96 -3.48
C GLY A 41 -11.52 -6.00 -2.51
N ASN A 42 -12.71 -6.52 -2.80
CA ASN A 42 -13.31 -7.58 -1.98
C ASN A 42 -12.89 -8.98 -2.46
N SER A 43 -13.45 -10.03 -1.85
CA SER A 43 -13.15 -11.42 -2.23
C SER A 43 -13.55 -11.77 -3.67
N ASN A 44 -14.56 -11.12 -4.24
CA ASN A 44 -15.01 -11.40 -5.62
C ASN A 44 -14.05 -10.86 -6.66
N THR A 45 -13.29 -9.82 -6.32
CA THR A 45 -12.21 -9.26 -7.14
C THR A 45 -10.85 -9.79 -6.70
N GLU A 46 -10.82 -10.90 -5.95
CA GLU A 46 -9.60 -11.52 -5.40
C GLU A 46 -8.69 -10.52 -4.65
N TYR A 47 -9.31 -9.54 -3.98
CA TYR A 47 -8.61 -8.46 -3.27
C TYR A 47 -7.66 -7.62 -4.15
N THR A 48 -7.99 -7.41 -5.43
CA THR A 48 -7.25 -6.53 -6.36
C THR A 48 -6.81 -5.23 -5.68
N LEU A 49 -5.54 -4.89 -5.84
CA LEU A 49 -4.94 -3.65 -5.34
C LEU A 49 -5.20 -2.51 -6.33
N THR A 50 -5.69 -1.38 -5.82
CA THR A 50 -5.65 -0.09 -6.54
C THR A 50 -4.67 0.82 -5.80
N VAL A 51 -3.67 1.32 -6.51
CA VAL A 51 -2.59 2.13 -5.92
C VAL A 51 -2.12 3.20 -6.89
N GLY A 52 -1.71 4.36 -6.39
CA GLY A 52 -1.23 5.46 -7.23
C GLY A 52 -0.73 6.67 -6.43
N GLY A 53 -0.20 7.65 -7.15
CA GLY A 53 0.29 8.90 -6.57
C GLY A 53 1.50 8.68 -5.67
N TYR A 54 2.48 7.93 -6.17
CA TYR A 54 3.69 7.61 -5.44
C TYR A 54 4.47 8.87 -5.03
N SER A 55 5.04 8.80 -3.83
CA SER A 55 6.14 9.66 -3.39
C SER A 55 7.01 8.92 -2.39
N GLY A 56 8.28 9.28 -2.30
CA GLY A 56 9.18 8.72 -1.30
C GLY A 56 10.55 8.37 -1.86
N THR A 57 11.32 7.65 -1.06
CA THR A 57 12.74 7.35 -1.30
C THR A 57 13.00 5.89 -1.65
N ALA A 58 12.00 5.01 -1.53
CA ALA A 58 12.15 3.56 -1.73
C ALA A 58 12.11 3.10 -3.20
N GLY A 59 11.72 3.99 -4.12
CA GLY A 59 11.40 3.65 -5.52
C GLY A 59 9.93 3.22 -5.67
N ASP A 60 9.35 3.43 -6.87
CA ASP A 60 7.94 3.12 -7.11
C ASP A 60 7.73 1.71 -7.67
N SER A 61 7.78 0.69 -6.80
CA SER A 61 7.62 -0.69 -7.27
C SER A 61 6.19 -1.13 -7.55
N LEU A 62 5.17 -0.34 -7.17
CA LEU A 62 3.76 -0.76 -7.28
C LEU A 62 3.03 -0.13 -8.46
N THR A 63 3.55 0.97 -9.03
CA THR A 63 2.95 1.58 -10.23
C THR A 63 3.84 1.48 -11.48
N ASP A 64 5.13 1.15 -11.34
CA ASP A 64 6.07 0.96 -12.46
C ASP A 64 5.89 -0.38 -13.23
N LEU A 65 4.65 -0.86 -13.44
CA LEU A 65 4.34 -2.05 -14.25
C LEU A 65 4.00 -1.71 -15.70
#